data_AF-A0A0C2CVJ4-F1
#
_entry.id   AF-A0A0C2CVJ4-F1
#
_cell.length_a   1.000
_cell.length_b   1.000
_cell.length_c   1.000
_cell.angle_alpha   90.00
_cell.angle_beta   90.00
_cell.angle_gamma   90.00
#
_symmetry.space_group_name_H-M   'P 1'
#
loop_
_entity.id
_entity.type
_entity.pdbx_description
1 polymer ?
#
loop_
_entity_poly.entity_id
_entity_poly.type
_entity_poly.pdbx_seq_one_letter_code
_entity_poly.pdbx_strand_id
1 'polypeptide(L)'
;MAPLPDIPPGILKEREEEYEEELLEFMDPRISARPAERKKKMFNFHEKGEFEQLANKQRAVAKLERLQAEISQAAKSTGISSAVKLAMITPAGKSSDDVPDIEWWDSIVLESDSYDAIPDTSVETRFKDTISELVEHPIKLKPPTDPMTPQYLKVYLTSKERKKIRRQNRKEMQKERTEMIRIGLAKAPAPKVKISNLMRVLGSDAVQDPTKMEAHVRKQMADRLKKHQQANAERKLTDEQKAAKKTKKIAEDTSLAVHVAVYRVKSLLHPAKKFKVEMNAKQLQMTGVILLHKNINLVVVEGGPKQQKFYKNLMLNRIKWEDEVIGQKKDADKDAPGERNSCQLIWEGQVKRRNFRDFSVVTATIEKQARDLLEKHNVAHYWDVAYSTTVLLDGQDATPI
;
A
#
# COMPACT_ATOMS: atom_id res chain seq x y z
N MET A 1 -47.89 -8.92 -53.46
CA MET A 1 -47.54 -9.52 -54.76
C MET A 1 -48.04 -8.56 -55.83
N ALA A 2 -47.11 -7.77 -56.39
CA ALA A 2 -47.19 -6.86 -57.57
C ALA A 2 -48.27 -5.74 -57.63
N PRO A 3 -48.09 -4.67 -58.43
CA PRO A 3 -46.88 -4.14 -59.09
C PRO A 3 -46.63 -2.62 -58.89
N LEU A 4 -45.40 -2.19 -59.20
CA LEU A 4 -44.99 -0.79 -59.41
C LEU A 4 -45.51 -0.28 -60.77
N PRO A 5 -45.76 1.03 -60.94
CA PRO A 5 -45.85 1.66 -62.26
C PRO A 5 -44.55 2.36 -62.68
N ASP A 6 -44.26 2.21 -63.97
CA ASP A 6 -43.07 2.61 -64.71
C ASP A 6 -42.91 4.13 -64.93
N ILE A 7 -41.64 4.57 -65.00
CA ILE A 7 -41.24 5.94 -65.36
C ILE A 7 -40.76 5.94 -66.83
N PRO A 8 -41.26 6.83 -67.70
CA PRO A 8 -40.75 6.97 -69.07
C PRO A 8 -39.48 7.85 -69.16
N PRO A 9 -38.62 7.65 -70.18
CA PRO A 9 -37.28 8.23 -70.22
C PRO A 9 -37.20 9.57 -70.98
N GLY A 10 -36.34 10.46 -70.46
CA GLY A 10 -35.52 11.41 -71.22
C GLY A 10 -36.21 12.66 -71.78
N ILE A 11 -35.67 13.83 -71.43
CA ILE A 11 -35.06 14.77 -72.38
C ILE A 11 -34.13 15.69 -71.56
N LEU A 12 -32.84 15.53 -71.80
CA LEU A 12 -31.78 16.45 -71.44
C LEU A 12 -32.01 17.75 -72.20
N LYS A 13 -31.96 18.88 -71.49
CA LYS A 13 -31.65 20.16 -72.10
C LYS A 13 -30.55 20.80 -71.27
N GLU A 14 -29.32 20.56 -71.72
CA GLU A 14 -28.14 21.33 -71.35
C GLU A 14 -28.46 22.80 -71.64
N ARG A 15 -28.37 23.65 -70.62
CA ARG A 15 -28.30 25.10 -70.79
C ARG A 15 -26.86 25.46 -70.45
N GLU A 16 -26.10 25.72 -71.50
CA GLU A 16 -24.72 26.18 -71.45
C GLU A 16 -24.62 27.44 -70.58
N GLU A 17 -23.59 27.45 -69.73
CA GLU A 17 -23.23 28.54 -68.84
C GLU A 17 -22.47 29.61 -69.63
N GLU A 18 -23.09 30.74 -69.96
CA GLU A 18 -22.39 31.96 -70.36
C GLU A 18 -22.05 32.79 -69.11
N TYR A 19 -20.93 32.47 -68.47
CA TYR A 19 -20.35 33.30 -67.41
C TYR A 19 -18.84 33.25 -67.51
N GLU A 20 -18.21 33.97 -68.44
CA GLU A 20 -16.74 34.10 -68.34
C GLU A 20 -16.03 35.32 -68.98
N GLU A 21 -16.70 36.33 -69.57
CA GLU A 21 -15.94 37.39 -70.28
C GLU A 21 -15.95 38.82 -69.68
N GLU A 22 -16.82 39.17 -68.72
CA GLU A 22 -16.89 40.57 -68.25
C GLU A 22 -16.11 40.92 -66.98
N LEU A 23 -15.40 39.98 -66.34
CA LEU A 23 -14.75 40.23 -65.04
C LEU A 23 -13.20 40.18 -65.02
N LEU A 24 -12.55 40.22 -66.20
CA LEU A 24 -11.08 40.17 -66.30
C LEU A 24 -10.42 41.51 -66.65
N GLU A 25 -11.17 42.60 -66.78
CA GLU A 25 -10.62 43.89 -67.25
C GLU A 25 -9.87 44.71 -66.17
N PHE A 26 -9.81 44.25 -64.90
CA PHE A 26 -9.19 45.01 -63.80
C PHE A 26 -8.35 44.17 -62.82
N MET A 27 -7.48 43.28 -63.31
CA MET A 27 -6.50 42.57 -62.45
C MET A 27 -5.06 42.69 -62.97
N ASP A 28 -4.17 43.29 -62.17
CA ASP A 28 -2.75 43.46 -62.49
C ASP A 28 -2.01 42.10 -62.45
N PRO A 29 -1.35 41.66 -63.55
CA PRO A 29 -0.66 40.37 -63.63
C PRO A 29 0.50 40.15 -62.65
N ARG A 30 0.92 41.16 -61.89
CA ARG A 30 2.05 41.05 -60.92
C ARG A 30 1.63 40.68 -59.50
N ILE A 31 0.34 40.60 -59.21
CA ILE A 31 -0.18 40.35 -57.86
C ILE A 31 -0.65 38.89 -57.74
N SER A 32 0.10 38.05 -57.01
CA SER A 32 -0.37 36.71 -56.62
C SER A 32 -1.35 36.81 -55.45
N ALA A 33 -2.63 37.01 -55.77
CA ALA A 33 -3.70 36.96 -54.78
C ALA A 33 -4.07 35.49 -54.51
N ARG A 34 -3.63 34.92 -53.39
CA ARG A 34 -4.18 33.66 -52.89
C ARG A 34 -5.61 33.92 -52.40
N PRO A 35 -6.66 33.29 -52.97
CA PRO A 35 -8.00 33.49 -52.49
C PRO A 35 -8.11 32.95 -51.05
N ALA A 36 -8.53 33.79 -50.12
CA ALA A 36 -8.87 33.35 -48.78
C ALA A 36 -10.20 32.59 -48.84
N GLU A 37 -10.15 31.26 -48.90
CA GLU A 37 -11.31 30.39 -48.74
C GLU A 37 -11.86 30.46 -47.30
N ARG A 38 -12.53 31.57 -46.95
CA ARG A 38 -13.45 31.57 -45.82
C ARG A 38 -14.73 30.88 -46.29
N LYS A 39 -14.87 29.60 -45.94
CA LYS A 39 -16.16 28.90 -46.02
C LYS A 39 -17.20 29.75 -45.28
N LYS A 40 -18.17 30.30 -46.02
CA LYS A 40 -19.33 30.97 -45.41
C LYS A 40 -20.02 29.94 -44.53
N LYS A 41 -20.08 30.20 -43.21
CA LYS A 41 -20.89 29.37 -42.30
C LYS A 41 -22.34 29.50 -42.76
N MET A 42 -22.88 28.44 -43.34
CA MET A 42 -24.30 28.35 -43.64
C MET A 42 -25.07 28.27 -42.31
N PHE A 43 -26.25 28.88 -42.27
CA PHE A 43 -27.15 28.75 -41.13
C PHE A 43 -27.62 27.29 -41.05
N ASN A 44 -27.24 26.60 -39.98
CA ASN A 44 -27.74 25.26 -39.69
C ASN A 44 -29.06 25.41 -38.92
N PHE A 45 -30.18 25.36 -39.66
CA PHE A 45 -31.50 25.46 -39.05
C PHE A 45 -31.84 24.14 -38.38
N HIS A 46 -32.08 24.19 -37.07
CA HIS A 46 -32.58 23.07 -36.30
C HIS A 46 -34.09 22.91 -36.53
N GLU A 47 -34.57 21.68 -36.56
CA GLU A 47 -35.99 21.42 -36.74
C GLU A 47 -36.81 21.95 -35.55
N LYS A 48 -38.00 22.47 -35.86
CA LYS A 48 -38.88 23.05 -34.84
C LYS A 48 -39.21 22.00 -33.79
N GLY A 49 -38.81 22.27 -32.54
CA GLY A 49 -39.08 21.41 -31.39
C GLY A 49 -37.88 20.61 -30.87
N GLU A 50 -36.75 20.56 -31.58
CA GLU A 50 -35.55 19.84 -31.13
C GLU A 50 -35.03 20.38 -29.78
N PHE A 51 -34.88 21.70 -29.67
CA PHE A 51 -34.47 22.35 -28.42
C PHE A 51 -35.56 22.36 -27.35
N GLU A 52 -36.82 22.29 -27.74
CA GLU A 52 -37.93 22.16 -26.79
C GLU A 52 -37.91 20.79 -26.11
N GLN A 53 -37.67 19.73 -26.89
CA GLN A 53 -37.46 18.38 -26.36
C GLN A 53 -36.19 18.30 -25.49
N LEU A 54 -35.10 18.93 -25.91
CA LEU A 54 -33.86 18.97 -25.11
C LEU A 54 -34.06 19.71 -23.79
N ALA A 55 -34.74 20.86 -23.81
CA ALA A 55 -35.07 21.63 -22.62
C ALA A 55 -36.02 20.85 -21.70
N ASN A 56 -37.01 20.15 -22.24
CA ASN A 56 -37.92 19.31 -21.45
C ASN A 56 -37.18 18.13 -20.81
N LYS A 57 -36.24 17.49 -21.52
CA LYS A 57 -35.34 16.47 -20.94
C LYS A 57 -34.49 17.06 -19.81
N GLN A 58 -33.88 18.22 -20.00
CA GLN A 58 -33.10 18.90 -18.96
C GLN A 58 -33.95 19.25 -17.73
N ARG A 59 -35.17 19.76 -17.92
CA ARG A 59 -36.09 20.04 -16.81
C ARG A 59 -36.53 18.77 -16.10
N ALA A 60 -36.76 17.67 -16.82
CA ALA A 60 -37.12 16.38 -16.23
C ALA A 60 -35.97 15.83 -15.38
N VAL A 61 -34.74 15.88 -15.89
CA VAL A 61 -33.53 15.51 -15.13
C VAL A 61 -33.37 16.38 -13.89
N ALA A 62 -33.50 17.70 -14.01
CA ALA A 62 -33.42 18.62 -12.86
C ALA A 62 -34.53 18.38 -11.83
N LYS A 63 -35.75 18.05 -12.25
CA LYS A 63 -36.85 17.69 -11.34
C LYS A 63 -36.56 16.38 -10.59
N LEU A 64 -36.05 15.37 -11.29
CA LEU A 64 -35.66 14.10 -10.66
C LEU A 64 -34.53 14.30 -9.65
N GLU A 65 -33.52 15.11 -9.99
CA GLU A 65 -32.42 15.45 -9.08
C GLU A 65 -32.93 16.21 -7.84
N ARG A 66 -33.89 17.14 -8.01
CA ARG A 66 -34.51 17.87 -6.90
C ARG A 66 -35.32 16.96 -5.99
N LEU A 67 -36.13 16.07 -6.56
CA LEU A 67 -36.88 15.05 -5.80
C LEU A 67 -35.94 14.09 -5.07
N GLN A 68 -34.85 13.66 -5.72
CA GLN A 68 -33.84 12.80 -5.11
C GLN A 68 -33.14 13.52 -3.95
N ALA A 69 -32.83 14.81 -4.10
CA ALA A 69 -32.27 15.63 -3.03
C ALA A 69 -33.24 15.77 -1.85
N GLU A 70 -34.53 16.01 -2.12
CA GLU A 70 -35.59 16.15 -1.11
C GLU A 70 -35.83 14.83 -0.35
N ILE A 71 -35.91 13.70 -1.06
CA ILE A 71 -35.96 12.36 -0.45
C ILE A 71 -34.71 12.10 0.39
N SER A 72 -33.52 12.48 -0.08
CA SER A 72 -32.28 12.30 0.68
C SER A 72 -32.21 13.18 1.93
N GLN A 73 -32.77 14.40 1.88
CA GLN A 73 -32.85 15.30 3.04
C GLN A 73 -33.89 14.80 4.05
N ALA A 74 -35.06 14.34 3.60
CA ALA A 74 -36.07 13.71 4.45
C ALA A 74 -35.55 12.41 5.09
N ALA A 75 -34.80 11.59 4.35
CA ALA A 75 -34.19 10.38 4.90
C ALA A 75 -33.04 10.68 5.89
N LYS A 76 -32.36 11.82 5.75
CA LYS A 76 -31.34 12.31 6.71
C LYS A 76 -31.97 12.88 7.98
N SER A 77 -33.00 13.72 7.86
CA SER A 77 -33.68 14.33 9.00
C SER A 77 -34.42 13.32 9.87
N THR A 78 -34.89 12.22 9.28
CA THR A 78 -35.55 11.12 10.00
C THR A 78 -34.58 10.11 10.63
N GLY A 79 -33.26 10.21 10.39
CA GLY A 79 -32.27 9.25 10.91
C GLY A 79 -32.39 7.82 10.36
N ILE A 80 -33.34 7.56 9.46
CA ILE A 80 -33.61 6.23 8.88
C ILE A 80 -32.46 5.80 7.95
N SER A 81 -31.80 6.75 7.28
CA SER A 81 -30.75 6.43 6.30
C SER A 81 -29.44 5.90 6.92
N SER A 82 -29.08 6.35 8.12
CA SER A 82 -27.93 5.81 8.87
C SER A 82 -28.28 4.45 9.49
N ALA A 83 -29.48 4.31 10.07
CA ALA A 83 -29.94 3.05 10.68
C ALA A 83 -30.08 1.90 9.65
N VAL A 84 -30.65 2.17 8.47
CA VAL A 84 -30.79 1.16 7.39
C VAL A 84 -29.42 0.73 6.86
N LYS A 85 -28.47 1.67 6.70
CA LYS A 85 -27.10 1.34 6.29
C LYS A 85 -26.38 0.49 7.34
N LEU A 86 -26.57 0.79 8.63
CA LEU A 86 -26.01 -0.03 9.70
C LEU A 86 -26.62 -1.44 9.72
N ALA A 87 -27.94 -1.55 9.51
CA ALA A 87 -28.66 -2.83 9.42
C ALA A 87 -28.23 -3.70 8.22
N MET A 88 -27.74 -3.09 7.13
CA MET A 88 -27.17 -3.84 6.00
C MET A 88 -25.79 -4.44 6.29
N ILE A 89 -25.06 -3.93 7.29
CA ILE A 89 -23.71 -4.42 7.66
C ILE A 89 -23.81 -5.58 8.64
N THR A 90 -24.79 -5.52 9.56
CA THR A 90 -25.06 -6.65 10.44
C THR A 90 -25.33 -7.85 9.54
N PRO A 91 -24.50 -8.91 9.61
CA PRO A 91 -24.79 -10.11 8.85
C PRO A 91 -26.20 -10.51 9.27
N ALA A 92 -27.13 -10.57 8.31
CA ALA A 92 -28.34 -11.33 8.49
C ALA A 92 -27.85 -12.73 8.78
N GLY A 93 -27.71 -13.07 10.05
CA GLY A 93 -27.35 -14.40 10.47
C GLY A 93 -28.29 -15.31 9.73
N LYS A 94 -27.76 -16.35 9.11
CA LYS A 94 -28.56 -17.56 8.99
C LYS A 94 -28.77 -18.04 10.42
N SER A 95 -29.61 -17.36 11.19
CA SER A 95 -30.29 -18.02 12.27
C SER A 95 -31.09 -19.10 11.57
N SER A 96 -30.69 -20.34 11.75
CA SER A 96 -31.73 -21.33 11.98
C SER A 96 -32.56 -20.74 13.12
N ASP A 97 -33.66 -20.07 12.79
CA ASP A 97 -34.55 -19.41 13.75
C ASP A 97 -35.22 -20.41 14.69
N ASP A 98 -34.98 -21.71 14.49
CA ASP A 98 -35.27 -22.75 15.45
C ASP A 98 -34.17 -22.74 16.51
N VAL A 99 -34.39 -21.95 17.58
CA VAL A 99 -33.70 -22.14 18.85
C VAL A 99 -33.91 -23.61 19.23
N PRO A 100 -32.86 -24.44 19.28
CA PRO A 100 -33.04 -25.85 19.63
C PRO A 100 -33.66 -25.96 21.01
N ASP A 101 -34.63 -26.87 21.17
CA ASP A 101 -35.27 -27.13 22.45
C ASP A 101 -34.24 -27.61 23.50
N ILE A 102 -33.11 -28.19 23.06
CA ILE A 102 -31.96 -28.57 23.90
C ILE A 102 -30.66 -28.08 23.29
N GLU A 103 -29.77 -27.52 24.11
CA GLU A 103 -28.42 -27.16 23.69
C GLU A 103 -27.53 -28.40 23.48
N TRP A 104 -26.62 -28.35 22.50
CA TRP A 104 -25.82 -29.51 22.07
C TRP A 104 -24.93 -30.16 23.15
N TRP A 105 -24.64 -29.45 24.24
CA TRP A 105 -23.87 -30.00 25.37
C TRP A 105 -24.76 -30.73 26.37
N ASP A 106 -26.03 -30.33 26.50
CA ASP A 106 -27.02 -31.00 27.35
C ASP A 106 -27.56 -32.28 26.72
N SER A 107 -27.63 -32.35 25.39
CA SER A 107 -28.11 -33.54 24.68
C SER A 107 -27.26 -34.78 24.98
N ILE A 108 -25.96 -34.60 25.21
CA ILE A 108 -25.01 -35.67 25.57
C ILE A 108 -25.31 -36.22 26.97
N VAL A 109 -25.83 -35.39 27.87
CA VAL A 109 -26.08 -35.75 29.27
C VAL A 109 -27.49 -36.30 29.46
N LEU A 110 -28.48 -35.70 28.78
CA LEU A 110 -29.90 -36.01 28.97
C LEU A 110 -30.40 -37.15 28.09
N GLU A 111 -29.74 -37.44 26.95
CA GLU A 111 -30.17 -38.45 25.96
C GLU A 111 -31.67 -38.34 25.60
N SER A 112 -32.18 -37.10 25.54
CA SER A 112 -33.57 -36.77 25.25
C SER A 112 -33.65 -35.54 24.35
N ASP A 113 -34.80 -35.36 23.69
CA ASP A 113 -35.02 -34.28 22.71
C ASP A 113 -35.75 -33.04 23.31
N SER A 114 -36.15 -33.06 24.60
CA SER A 114 -36.73 -31.89 25.31
C SER A 114 -36.35 -31.84 26.79
N TYR A 115 -36.17 -30.64 27.36
CA TYR A 115 -35.96 -30.40 28.79
C TYR A 115 -37.17 -30.76 29.68
N ASP A 116 -38.35 -31.01 29.10
CA ASP A 116 -39.54 -31.40 29.86
C ASP A 116 -39.42 -32.81 30.47
N ALA A 117 -38.47 -33.61 29.98
CA ALA A 117 -38.23 -34.98 30.41
C ALA A 117 -37.16 -35.11 31.52
N ILE A 118 -36.79 -34.02 32.20
CA ILE A 118 -35.87 -34.05 33.35
C ILE A 118 -36.54 -34.83 34.50
N PRO A 119 -36.03 -36.01 34.90
CA PRO A 119 -36.64 -36.79 35.96
C PRO A 119 -36.47 -36.11 37.33
N ASP A 120 -37.48 -36.23 38.19
CA ASP A 120 -37.42 -35.76 39.57
C ASP A 120 -36.46 -36.65 40.39
N THR A 121 -35.40 -36.02 40.94
CA THR A 121 -34.40 -36.35 41.99
C THR A 121 -33.93 -37.81 42.25
N SER A 122 -34.50 -38.85 41.65
CA SER A 122 -34.30 -40.26 42.04
C SER A 122 -33.58 -41.12 40.99
N VAL A 123 -33.01 -40.52 39.95
CA VAL A 123 -32.34 -41.25 38.85
C VAL A 123 -30.83 -41.04 38.88
N GLU A 124 -30.22 -41.18 40.06
CA GLU A 124 -28.76 -41.18 40.23
C GLU A 124 -28.07 -42.27 39.40
N THR A 125 -28.79 -43.31 38.96
CA THR A 125 -28.27 -44.40 38.11
C THR A 125 -28.11 -44.04 36.64
N ARG A 126 -28.85 -43.05 36.10
CA ARG A 126 -28.82 -42.71 34.66
C ARG A 126 -27.60 -41.87 34.29
N PHE A 127 -27.10 -41.05 35.20
CA PHE A 127 -25.97 -40.16 34.96
C PHE A 127 -24.61 -40.75 35.36
N LYS A 128 -24.56 -42.01 35.83
CA LYS A 128 -23.31 -42.66 36.26
C LYS A 128 -22.29 -42.84 35.14
N ASP A 129 -22.75 -42.98 33.91
CA ASP A 129 -21.89 -43.20 32.74
C ASP A 129 -21.36 -41.88 32.16
N THR A 130 -22.05 -40.75 32.39
CA THR A 130 -21.71 -39.43 31.84
C THR A 130 -21.04 -38.50 32.85
N ILE A 131 -21.46 -38.53 34.12
CA ILE A 131 -20.97 -37.66 35.18
C ILE A 131 -20.32 -38.51 36.26
N SER A 132 -19.06 -38.21 36.56
CA SER A 132 -18.26 -38.88 37.59
C SER A 132 -17.68 -37.85 38.56
N GLU A 133 -17.21 -38.29 39.72
CA GLU A 133 -16.42 -37.48 40.67
C GLU A 133 -15.03 -37.11 40.10
N LEU A 134 -14.63 -37.72 38.98
CA LEU A 134 -13.36 -37.48 38.32
C LEU A 134 -13.31 -36.10 37.63
N VAL A 135 -12.30 -35.32 37.98
CA VAL A 135 -12.00 -34.03 37.34
C VAL A 135 -10.98 -34.23 36.22
N GLU A 136 -11.37 -33.97 34.98
CA GLU A 136 -10.47 -33.98 33.83
C GLU A 136 -9.53 -32.76 33.87
N HIS A 137 -8.23 -33.00 33.67
CA HIS A 137 -7.27 -31.93 33.41
C HIS A 137 -7.09 -31.80 31.90
N PRO A 138 -7.67 -30.77 31.25
CA PRO A 138 -7.66 -30.64 29.81
C PRO A 138 -6.23 -30.54 29.26
N ILE A 139 -6.05 -30.92 28.00
CA ILE A 139 -4.76 -30.91 27.33
C ILE A 139 -4.18 -29.49 27.36
N LYS A 140 -2.98 -29.36 27.95
CA LYS A 140 -2.26 -28.09 27.99
C LYS A 140 -1.70 -27.77 26.60
N LEU A 141 -2.40 -26.93 25.86
CA LEU A 141 -1.91 -26.39 24.58
C LEU A 141 -0.80 -25.37 24.81
N LYS A 142 0.22 -25.37 23.94
CA LYS A 142 1.25 -24.32 23.95
C LYS A 142 0.64 -22.97 23.56
N PRO A 143 1.10 -21.86 24.14
CA PRO A 143 0.60 -20.54 23.76
C PRO A 143 0.95 -20.27 22.28
N PRO A 144 0.02 -19.73 21.47
CA PRO A 144 0.27 -19.43 20.06
C PRO A 144 1.44 -18.47 19.81
N THR A 145 1.79 -17.67 20.82
CA THR A 145 2.84 -16.65 20.78
C THR A 145 4.20 -17.18 21.23
N ASP A 146 4.33 -18.45 21.58
CA ASP A 146 5.61 -19.01 22.01
C ASP A 146 6.54 -19.21 20.80
N PRO A 147 7.75 -18.61 20.78
CA PRO A 147 8.68 -18.79 19.67
C PRO A 147 9.09 -20.26 19.52
N MET A 148 8.92 -20.78 18.30
CA MET A 148 9.36 -22.15 17.97
C MET A 148 10.89 -22.32 18.06
N THR A 149 11.64 -21.21 18.00
CA THR A 149 13.10 -21.21 18.19
C THR A 149 13.48 -20.61 19.55
N PRO A 150 14.44 -21.22 20.27
CA PRO A 150 14.89 -20.68 21.55
C PRO A 150 15.48 -19.28 21.35
N GLN A 151 14.99 -18.32 22.12
CA GLN A 151 15.51 -16.96 22.09
C GLN A 151 16.81 -16.88 22.90
N TYR A 152 17.93 -16.59 22.24
CA TYR A 152 19.20 -16.35 22.91
C TYR A 152 19.30 -14.89 23.33
N LEU A 153 19.65 -14.66 24.60
CA LEU A 153 19.94 -13.32 25.10
C LEU A 153 21.19 -12.76 24.42
N LYS A 154 21.10 -11.52 23.93
CA LYS A 154 22.25 -10.82 23.36
C LYS A 154 23.23 -10.48 24.47
N VAL A 155 24.47 -10.94 24.33
CA VAL A 155 25.55 -10.63 25.28
C VAL A 155 26.04 -9.21 25.03
N TYR A 156 25.93 -8.36 26.05
CA TYR A 156 26.48 -7.01 26.03
C TYR A 156 27.75 -6.97 26.88
N LEU A 157 28.83 -6.45 26.29
CA LEU A 157 30.10 -6.25 26.98
C LEU A 157 30.21 -4.81 27.47
N THR A 158 30.78 -4.61 28.64
CA THR A 158 31.19 -3.29 29.12
C THR A 158 32.32 -2.71 28.28
N SER A 159 32.52 -1.39 28.33
CA SER A 159 33.65 -0.75 27.63
C SER A 159 35.01 -1.28 28.10
N LYS A 160 35.15 -1.66 29.37
CA LYS A 160 36.38 -2.24 29.94
C LYS A 160 36.66 -3.62 29.36
N GLU A 161 35.65 -4.49 29.28
CA GLU A 161 35.76 -5.83 28.68
C GLU A 161 36.05 -5.76 27.19
N ARG A 162 35.35 -4.90 26.44
CA ARG A 162 35.65 -4.66 25.01
C ARG A 162 37.11 -4.26 24.81
N LYS A 163 37.65 -3.38 25.68
CA LYS A 163 39.07 -2.98 25.64
C LYS A 163 40.00 -4.14 26.03
N LYS A 164 39.62 -5.00 26.98
CA LYS A 164 40.38 -6.19 27.37
C LYS A 164 40.46 -7.19 26.22
N ILE A 165 39.32 -7.60 25.65
CA ILE A 165 39.25 -8.53 24.50
C ILE A 165 40.04 -7.99 23.31
N ARG A 166 39.85 -6.71 22.94
CA ARG A 166 40.60 -6.08 21.84
C ARG A 166 42.12 -6.11 22.08
N ARG A 167 42.58 -5.91 23.32
CA ARG A 167 44.01 -5.97 23.65
C ARG A 167 44.54 -7.41 23.59
N GLN A 168 43.78 -8.37 24.09
CA GLN A 168 44.16 -9.78 24.07
C GLN A 168 44.24 -10.32 22.64
N ASN A 169 43.23 -10.09 21.80
CA ASN A 169 43.26 -10.49 20.39
C ASN A 169 44.40 -9.82 19.62
N ARG A 170 44.71 -8.55 19.92
CA ARG A 170 45.88 -7.87 19.32
C ARG A 170 47.20 -8.48 19.77
N LYS A 171 47.32 -8.84 21.04
CA LYS A 171 48.51 -9.49 21.60
C LYS A 171 48.72 -10.88 20.99
N GLU A 172 47.65 -11.64 20.84
CA GLU A 172 47.63 -12.96 20.20
C GLU A 172 48.02 -12.88 18.72
N MET A 173 47.35 -12.04 17.92
CA MET A 173 47.70 -11.79 16.52
C MET A 173 49.16 -11.35 16.34
N GLN A 174 49.69 -10.55 17.28
CA GLN A 174 51.10 -10.14 17.26
C GLN A 174 52.03 -11.30 17.63
N LYS A 175 51.66 -12.11 18.63
CA LYS A 175 52.41 -13.31 19.03
C LYS A 175 52.49 -14.31 17.88
N GLU A 176 51.35 -14.64 17.25
CA GLU A 176 51.29 -15.51 16.08
C GLU A 176 52.16 -15.00 14.93
N ARG A 177 52.12 -13.69 14.66
CA ARG A 177 52.97 -13.09 13.62
C ARG A 177 54.46 -13.19 13.96
N THR A 178 54.83 -12.96 15.21
CA THR A 178 56.22 -13.11 15.67
C THR A 178 56.67 -14.57 15.60
N GLU A 179 55.79 -15.50 15.95
CA GLU A 179 56.05 -16.95 15.90
C GLU A 179 56.19 -17.44 14.46
N MET A 180 55.34 -16.98 13.54
CA MET A 180 55.50 -17.23 12.09
C MET A 180 56.85 -16.72 11.55
N ILE A 181 57.33 -15.57 12.04
CA ILE A 181 58.66 -15.06 11.66
C ILE A 181 59.76 -15.92 12.26
N ARG A 182 59.61 -16.35 13.53
CA ARG A 182 60.59 -17.20 14.22
C ARG A 182 60.74 -18.57 13.56
N ILE A 183 59.64 -19.13 13.07
CA ILE A 183 59.62 -20.40 12.33
C ILE A 183 60.16 -20.22 10.89
N GLY A 184 60.25 -18.99 10.40
CA GLY A 184 60.74 -18.67 9.05
C GLY A 184 59.67 -18.73 7.96
N LEU A 185 58.40 -18.97 8.31
CA LEU A 185 57.26 -18.95 7.38
C LEU A 185 57.00 -17.54 6.82
N ALA A 186 57.35 -16.49 7.57
CA ALA A 186 57.19 -15.11 7.16
C ALA A 186 58.50 -14.31 7.30
N LYS A 187 58.83 -13.51 6.28
CA LYS A 187 59.97 -12.59 6.33
C LYS A 187 59.72 -11.47 7.35
N ALA A 188 60.77 -11.08 8.08
CA ALA A 188 60.74 -9.91 8.96
C ALA A 188 60.28 -8.65 8.19
N PRO A 189 59.32 -7.87 8.72
CA PRO A 189 58.79 -6.70 8.02
C PRO A 189 59.87 -5.62 7.88
N ALA A 190 60.04 -5.11 6.66
CA ALA A 190 60.96 -4.00 6.38
C ALA A 190 60.58 -2.72 7.16
N PRO A 191 61.55 -1.86 7.52
CA PRO A 191 61.29 -0.65 8.28
C PRO A 191 60.34 0.30 7.55
N LYS A 192 59.45 0.93 8.33
CA LYS A 192 58.43 1.82 7.78
C LYS A 192 59.03 3.19 7.44
N VAL A 193 59.45 3.39 6.18
CA VAL A 193 59.99 4.69 5.73
C VAL A 193 58.85 5.67 5.42
N LYS A 194 59.04 6.94 5.76
CA LYS A 194 58.19 8.10 5.40
C LYS A 194 59.11 9.18 4.84
N ILE A 195 58.60 10.11 4.04
CA ILE A 195 59.39 11.26 3.55
C ILE A 195 60.00 12.02 4.73
N SER A 196 59.23 12.24 5.81
CA SER A 196 59.71 12.85 7.06
C SER A 196 60.87 12.10 7.74
N ASN A 197 60.95 10.77 7.55
CA ASN A 197 61.93 9.90 8.19
C ASN A 197 63.03 9.44 7.22
N LEU A 198 63.04 9.94 5.97
CA LEU A 198 63.93 9.50 4.90
C LEU A 198 65.40 9.70 5.30
N MET A 199 65.76 10.92 5.68
CA MET A 199 67.13 11.30 6.08
C MET A 199 67.61 10.54 7.33
N ARG A 200 66.69 10.16 8.23
CA ARG A 200 67.05 9.44 9.47
C ARG A 200 67.25 7.94 9.25
N VAL A 201 66.56 7.35 8.29
CA VAL A 201 66.55 5.88 8.07
C VAL A 201 67.49 5.45 6.94
N LEU A 202 67.64 6.29 5.92
CA LEU A 202 68.41 6.00 4.70
C LEU A 202 69.44 7.12 4.45
N GLY A 203 70.01 7.72 5.49
CA GLY A 203 70.85 8.92 5.39
C GLY A 203 72.08 8.75 4.49
N SER A 204 72.81 7.63 4.60
CA SER A 204 73.97 7.33 3.73
C SER A 204 73.58 7.27 2.26
N ASP A 205 72.47 6.61 1.96
CA ASP A 205 72.02 6.32 0.59
C ASP A 205 71.26 7.52 -0.01
N ALA A 206 70.57 8.29 0.83
CA ALA A 206 69.84 9.49 0.44
C ALA A 206 70.77 10.69 0.18
N VAL A 207 71.98 10.71 0.75
CA VAL A 207 73.01 11.70 0.42
C VAL A 207 73.64 11.43 -0.96
N GLN A 208 73.76 10.15 -1.35
CA GLN A 208 74.26 9.80 -2.68
C GLN A 208 73.25 10.11 -3.79
N ASP A 209 72.00 9.63 -3.67
CA ASP A 209 70.95 9.84 -4.68
C ASP A 209 69.62 10.29 -4.03
N PRO A 210 69.42 11.60 -3.77
CA PRO A 210 68.22 12.08 -3.04
C PRO A 210 66.92 11.79 -3.80
N THR A 211 66.91 11.98 -5.11
CA THR A 211 65.71 11.79 -5.96
C THR A 211 65.28 10.34 -6.05
N LYS A 212 66.23 9.41 -6.17
CA LYS A 212 65.96 7.96 -6.27
C LYS A 212 65.39 7.43 -4.95
N MET A 213 65.95 7.88 -3.84
CA MET A 213 65.50 7.47 -2.50
C MET A 213 64.15 8.08 -2.15
N GLU A 214 63.89 9.33 -2.55
CA GLU A 214 62.56 9.92 -2.44
C GLU A 214 61.52 9.15 -3.27
N ALA A 215 61.83 8.82 -4.53
CA ALA A 215 60.95 8.04 -5.39
C ALA A 215 60.65 6.65 -4.82
N HIS A 216 61.66 5.98 -4.23
CA HIS A 216 61.48 4.70 -3.56
C HIS A 216 60.53 4.80 -2.35
N VAL A 217 60.70 5.84 -1.52
CA VAL A 217 59.82 6.06 -0.36
C VAL A 217 58.41 6.48 -0.78
N ARG A 218 58.26 7.29 -1.83
CA ARG A 218 56.95 7.60 -2.43
C ARG A 218 56.28 6.33 -2.97
N LYS A 219 57.02 5.44 -3.63
CA LYS A 219 56.51 4.14 -4.08
C LYS A 219 56.06 3.28 -2.90
N GLN A 220 56.86 3.13 -1.85
CA GLN A 220 56.44 2.42 -0.62
C GLN A 220 55.23 3.07 0.05
N MET A 221 55.12 4.41 0.04
CA MET A 221 53.94 5.13 0.53
C MET A 221 52.71 4.80 -0.31
N ALA A 222 52.83 4.87 -1.63
CA ALA A 222 51.77 4.53 -2.57
C ALA A 222 51.35 3.06 -2.44
N ASP A 223 52.28 2.13 -2.31
CA ASP A 223 52.00 0.70 -2.13
C ASP A 223 51.24 0.44 -0.81
N ARG A 224 51.59 1.15 0.27
CA ARG A 224 50.83 1.06 1.54
C ARG A 224 49.42 1.62 1.40
N LEU A 225 49.26 2.75 0.71
CA LEU A 225 47.96 3.33 0.46
C LEU A 225 47.11 2.41 -0.42
N LYS A 226 47.70 1.87 -1.49
CA LYS A 226 47.09 0.89 -2.40
C LYS A 226 46.67 -0.35 -1.63
N LYS A 227 47.54 -0.94 -0.79
CA LYS A 227 47.19 -2.10 0.03
C LYS A 227 46.07 -1.81 1.03
N HIS A 228 46.03 -0.61 1.60
CA HIS A 228 44.92 -0.19 2.46
C HIS A 228 43.61 -0.04 1.69
N GLN A 229 43.64 0.59 0.51
CA GLN A 229 42.49 0.74 -0.37
C GLN A 229 41.99 -0.61 -0.89
N GLN A 230 42.90 -1.50 -1.30
CA GLN A 230 42.59 -2.88 -1.70
C GLN A 230 41.93 -3.65 -0.56
N ALA A 231 42.51 -3.64 0.65
CA ALA A 231 41.90 -4.29 1.80
C ALA A 231 40.52 -3.68 2.18
N ASN A 232 40.29 -2.40 1.90
CA ASN A 232 38.97 -1.78 2.09
C ASN A 232 37.99 -2.16 0.98
N ALA A 233 38.46 -2.27 -0.26
CA ALA A 233 37.68 -2.73 -1.40
C ALA A 233 37.28 -4.20 -1.26
N GLU A 234 38.20 -5.06 -0.82
CA GLU A 234 37.95 -6.47 -0.52
C GLU A 234 36.93 -6.65 0.62
N ARG A 235 36.96 -5.78 1.64
CA ARG A 235 35.96 -5.78 2.74
C ARG A 235 34.65 -5.11 2.36
N LYS A 236 34.64 -4.26 1.34
CA LYS A 236 33.44 -3.53 0.91
C LYS A 236 32.48 -4.55 0.33
N LEU A 237 31.33 -4.70 0.96
CA LEU A 237 30.29 -5.57 0.44
C LEU A 237 29.95 -5.18 -1.00
N THR A 238 29.77 -6.20 -1.84
CA THR A 238 29.19 -6.02 -3.16
C THR A 238 27.79 -5.45 -3.04
N ASP A 239 27.30 -4.79 -4.08
CA ASP A 239 25.98 -4.16 -4.01
C ASP A 239 24.86 -5.20 -3.86
N GLU A 240 25.03 -6.39 -4.43
CA GLU A 240 24.17 -7.55 -4.20
C GLU A 240 24.17 -8.00 -2.73
N GLN A 241 25.34 -8.09 -2.09
CA GLN A 241 25.43 -8.43 -0.67
C GLN A 241 24.79 -7.35 0.22
N LYS A 242 24.89 -6.08 -0.15
CA LYS A 242 24.20 -4.98 0.55
C LYS A 242 22.69 -5.09 0.38
N ALA A 243 22.22 -5.37 -0.82
CA ALA A 243 20.80 -5.59 -1.10
C ALA A 243 20.29 -6.77 -0.27
N ALA A 244 20.96 -7.92 -0.30
CA ALA A 244 20.60 -9.09 0.51
C ALA A 244 20.59 -8.80 2.02
N LYS A 245 21.58 -8.07 2.54
CA LYS A 245 21.57 -7.63 3.96
C LYS A 245 20.42 -6.67 4.27
N LYS A 246 20.06 -5.78 3.34
CA LYS A 246 18.91 -4.87 3.49
C LYS A 246 17.60 -5.65 3.46
N THR A 247 17.43 -6.56 2.51
CA THR A 247 16.27 -7.45 2.42
C THR A 247 16.15 -8.30 3.68
N LYS A 248 17.23 -8.91 4.18
CA LYS A 248 17.22 -9.66 5.44
C LYS A 248 16.90 -8.79 6.67
N LYS A 249 17.26 -7.50 6.64
CA LYS A 249 16.90 -6.55 7.71
C LYS A 249 15.42 -6.17 7.66
N ILE A 250 14.85 -6.08 6.47
CA ILE A 250 13.43 -5.73 6.24
C ILE A 250 12.53 -6.94 6.44
N ALA A 251 12.98 -8.13 6.02
CA ALA A 251 12.35 -9.42 6.26
C ALA A 251 12.39 -9.71 7.77
N GLU A 252 11.45 -9.10 8.50
CA GLU A 252 11.24 -9.39 9.90
C GLU A 252 10.57 -10.76 10.02
N ASP A 253 10.96 -11.48 11.07
CA ASP A 253 10.32 -12.73 11.41
C ASP A 253 8.87 -12.45 11.82
N THR A 254 7.94 -12.80 10.92
CA THR A 254 6.49 -12.68 11.14
C THR A 254 5.90 -14.03 11.57
N SER A 255 6.75 -15.00 11.97
CA SER A 255 6.32 -16.34 12.35
C SER A 255 5.47 -16.38 13.63
N LEU A 256 5.75 -15.46 14.55
CA LEU A 256 5.16 -15.46 15.89
C LEU A 256 3.79 -14.79 15.94
N ALA A 257 3.72 -13.58 15.38
CA ALA A 257 2.53 -12.78 15.27
C ALA A 257 2.70 -11.81 14.11
N VAL A 258 1.61 -11.56 13.40
CA VAL A 258 1.52 -10.58 12.33
C VAL A 258 0.83 -9.35 12.88
N HIS A 259 1.47 -8.20 12.79
CA HIS A 259 0.81 -6.95 13.12
C HIS A 259 0.03 -6.47 11.91
N VAL A 260 -1.22 -6.07 12.14
CA VAL A 260 -2.13 -5.59 11.12
C VAL A 260 -2.59 -4.19 11.48
N ALA A 261 -2.61 -3.31 10.48
CA ALA A 261 -3.12 -1.97 10.61
C ALA A 261 -4.11 -1.70 9.46
N VAL A 262 -5.27 -1.15 9.81
CA VAL A 262 -6.35 -0.84 8.88
C VAL A 262 -6.54 0.68 8.88
N TYR A 263 -6.25 1.29 7.74
CA TYR A 263 -6.42 2.72 7.53
C TYR A 263 -7.62 3.00 6.64
N ARG A 264 -8.34 4.06 6.99
CA ARG A 264 -9.38 4.66 6.16
C ARG A 264 -8.84 5.93 5.53
N VAL A 265 -9.10 6.09 4.24
CA VAL A 265 -8.82 7.33 3.51
C VAL A 265 -10.08 7.76 2.75
N LYS A 266 -10.47 9.03 2.85
CA LYS A 266 -11.65 9.54 2.12
C LYS A 266 -11.47 9.43 0.60
N SER A 267 -10.31 9.83 0.08
CA SER A 267 -9.96 9.73 -1.35
C SER A 267 -8.54 9.21 -1.56
N LEU A 268 -8.33 8.25 -2.47
CA LEU A 268 -6.99 7.83 -2.92
C LEU A 268 -6.82 7.97 -4.44
N LEU A 269 -7.50 8.95 -5.03
CA LEU A 269 -7.46 9.21 -6.48
C LEU A 269 -6.12 9.79 -6.95
N HIS A 270 -5.38 10.48 -6.07
CA HIS A 270 -4.12 11.12 -6.45
C HIS A 270 -3.01 10.08 -6.74
N PRO A 271 -2.48 10.06 -7.98
CA PRO A 271 -1.53 9.02 -8.39
C PRO A 271 -0.26 8.97 -7.54
N ALA A 272 0.28 10.12 -7.11
CA ALA A 272 1.52 10.13 -6.34
C ALA A 272 1.33 9.62 -4.90
N LYS A 273 0.18 9.90 -4.28
CA LYS A 273 -0.11 9.40 -2.92
C LYS A 273 -0.40 7.91 -3.00
N LYS A 274 -1.24 7.47 -3.94
CA LYS A 274 -1.47 6.05 -4.25
C LYS A 274 -0.15 5.30 -4.47
N PHE A 275 0.74 5.81 -5.31
CA PHE A 275 2.05 5.22 -5.57
C PHE A 275 2.91 5.14 -4.30
N LYS A 276 2.92 6.19 -3.45
CA LYS A 276 3.64 6.15 -2.17
C LYS A 276 3.07 5.06 -1.25
N VAL A 277 1.75 4.97 -1.10
CA VAL A 277 1.09 3.95 -0.26
C VAL A 277 1.44 2.54 -0.75
N GLU A 278 1.35 2.30 -2.06
CA GLU A 278 1.60 0.99 -2.67
C GLU A 278 3.10 0.60 -2.66
N MET A 279 3.98 1.49 -3.13
CA MET A 279 5.40 1.17 -3.24
C MET A 279 6.09 1.03 -1.88
N ASN A 280 5.71 1.82 -0.88
CA ASN A 280 6.30 1.66 0.46
C ASN A 280 5.89 0.32 1.08
N ALA A 281 4.64 -0.14 0.87
CA ALA A 281 4.22 -1.46 1.35
C ALA A 281 5.04 -2.58 0.68
N LYS A 282 5.20 -2.51 -0.65
CA LYS A 282 6.03 -3.46 -1.42
C LYS A 282 7.51 -3.43 -1.01
N GLN A 283 8.10 -2.24 -0.86
CA GLN A 283 9.51 -2.08 -0.44
C GLN A 283 9.78 -2.60 0.97
N LEU A 284 8.79 -2.52 1.86
CA LEU A 284 8.85 -3.07 3.21
C LEU A 284 8.49 -4.56 3.29
N GLN A 285 8.17 -5.21 2.15
CA GLN A 285 7.71 -6.60 2.10
C GLN A 285 6.49 -6.88 2.99
N MET A 286 5.61 -5.87 3.08
CA MET A 286 4.32 -5.98 3.74
C MET A 286 3.30 -6.59 2.79
N THR A 287 2.32 -7.29 3.35
CA THR A 287 1.20 -7.88 2.62
C THR A 287 -0.08 -7.11 2.92
N GLY A 288 -1.10 -7.23 2.07
CA GLY A 288 -2.35 -6.52 2.32
C GLY A 288 -3.08 -6.13 1.04
N VAL A 289 -4.05 -5.24 1.19
CA VAL A 289 -4.88 -4.78 0.08
C VAL A 289 -5.24 -3.31 0.23
N ILE A 290 -5.19 -2.58 -0.89
CA ILE A 290 -5.84 -1.29 -1.03
C ILE A 290 -7.16 -1.52 -1.74
N LEU A 291 -8.26 -1.26 -1.04
CA LEU A 291 -9.60 -1.31 -1.59
C LEU A 291 -10.05 0.12 -1.92
N LEU A 292 -10.27 0.37 -3.21
CA LEU A 292 -10.77 1.64 -3.71
C LEU A 292 -12.28 1.56 -3.87
N HIS A 293 -12.99 2.43 -3.15
CA HIS A 293 -14.44 2.63 -3.30
C HIS A 293 -14.75 4.13 -3.25
N LYS A 294 -15.89 4.55 -3.82
CA LYS A 294 -16.21 5.97 -4.05
C LYS A 294 -16.19 6.81 -2.78
N ASN A 295 -16.65 6.25 -1.67
CA ASN A 295 -16.81 6.98 -0.40
C ASN A 295 -15.78 6.58 0.66
N ILE A 296 -15.19 5.39 0.55
CA ILE A 296 -14.33 4.80 1.58
C ILE A 296 -13.20 4.07 0.89
N ASN A 297 -11.97 4.54 1.03
CA ASN A 297 -10.80 3.78 0.60
C ASN A 297 -10.19 3.09 1.81
N LEU A 298 -10.12 1.77 1.77
CA LEU A 298 -9.58 0.97 2.85
C LEU A 298 -8.15 0.53 2.48
N VAL A 299 -7.20 0.74 3.39
CA VAL A 299 -5.84 0.25 3.24
C VAL A 299 -5.56 -0.70 4.39
N VAL A 300 -5.55 -2.00 4.09
CA VAL A 300 -5.21 -3.06 5.05
C VAL A 300 -3.76 -3.44 4.83
N VAL A 301 -2.95 -3.38 5.87
CA VAL A 301 -1.53 -3.72 5.80
C VAL A 301 -1.15 -4.66 6.92
N GLU A 302 -0.51 -5.77 6.55
CA GLU A 302 -0.02 -6.82 7.41
C GLU A 302 1.52 -6.88 7.34
N GLY A 303 2.18 -6.98 8.48
CA GLY A 303 3.64 -6.99 8.52
C GLY A 303 4.22 -7.10 9.92
N GLY A 304 5.54 -6.96 10.00
CA GLY A 304 6.28 -6.91 11.27
C GLY A 304 6.14 -5.57 11.99
N PRO A 305 6.43 -5.51 13.30
CA PRO A 305 6.25 -4.30 14.10
C PRO A 305 7.11 -3.11 13.64
N LYS A 306 8.33 -3.32 13.12
CA LYS A 306 9.13 -2.18 12.61
C LYS A 306 8.60 -1.70 11.26
N GLN A 307 8.14 -2.62 10.42
CA GLN A 307 7.49 -2.29 9.15
C GLN A 307 6.25 -1.44 9.41
N GLN A 308 5.39 -1.87 10.36
CA GLN A 308 4.20 -1.14 10.76
C GLN A 308 4.51 0.24 11.32
N LYS A 309 5.51 0.38 12.20
CA LYS A 309 5.90 1.70 12.74
C LYS A 309 6.33 2.67 11.64
N PHE A 310 7.07 2.20 10.64
CA PHE A 310 7.45 3.02 9.49
C PHE A 310 6.24 3.39 8.63
N TYR A 311 5.35 2.43 8.38
CA TYR A 311 4.17 2.63 7.55
C TYR A 311 3.13 3.55 8.21
N LYS A 312 2.92 3.42 9.52
CA LYS A 312 2.08 4.31 10.31
C LYS A 312 2.56 5.76 10.23
N ASN A 313 3.87 5.97 10.37
CA ASN A 313 4.46 7.31 10.21
C ASN A 313 4.32 7.83 8.77
N LEU A 314 4.39 6.95 7.76
CA LEU A 314 4.13 7.31 6.37
C LEU A 314 2.68 7.80 6.19
N MET A 315 1.71 7.00 6.65
CA MET A 315 0.28 7.24 6.43
C MET A 315 -0.27 8.39 7.25
N LEU A 316 0.20 8.62 8.48
CA LEU A 316 -0.38 9.66 9.34
C LEU A 316 0.40 10.99 9.29
N ASN A 317 1.73 10.95 9.18
CA ASN A 317 2.55 12.16 9.34
C ASN A 317 3.25 12.62 8.06
N ARG A 318 3.77 11.70 7.23
CA ARG A 318 4.59 12.07 6.05
C ARG A 318 3.75 12.41 4.83
N ILE A 319 2.62 11.72 4.63
CA ILE A 319 1.68 12.04 3.57
C ILE A 319 0.73 13.11 4.12
N LYS A 320 0.78 14.30 3.52
CA LYS A 320 -0.15 15.39 3.86
C LYS A 320 -1.46 15.14 3.13
N TRP A 321 -2.46 14.62 3.81
CA TRP A 321 -3.77 14.32 3.19
C TRP A 321 -4.60 15.58 2.97
N GLU A 322 -4.50 16.55 3.85
CA GLU A 322 -5.29 17.80 3.84
C GLU A 322 -5.07 18.70 2.63
N ASP A 323 -3.90 18.59 1.96
CA ASP A 323 -3.57 19.36 0.76
C ASP A 323 -4.40 18.94 -0.47
N GLU A 324 -5.27 17.92 -0.35
CA GLU A 324 -6.15 17.46 -1.42
C GLU A 324 -7.63 17.74 -1.13
N VAL A 325 -8.30 18.26 -2.15
CA VAL A 325 -9.77 18.29 -2.23
C VAL A 325 -10.25 17.01 -2.92
N ILE A 326 -11.29 16.37 -2.35
CA ILE A 326 -11.87 15.13 -2.89
C ILE A 326 -12.28 15.33 -4.36
N GLY A 327 -11.81 14.43 -5.25
CA GLY A 327 -12.14 14.42 -6.69
C GLY A 327 -11.12 15.09 -7.62
N GLN A 328 -10.17 15.88 -7.10
CA GLN A 328 -9.12 16.49 -7.92
C GLN A 328 -7.91 15.55 -8.05
N LYS A 329 -7.33 15.48 -9.27
CA LYS A 329 -6.10 14.72 -9.55
C LYS A 329 -4.82 15.54 -9.29
N LYS A 330 -4.94 16.82 -8.96
CA LYS A 330 -3.83 17.74 -8.65
C LYS A 330 -4.03 18.32 -7.26
N ASP A 331 -2.92 18.69 -6.62
CA ASP A 331 -2.93 19.45 -5.38
C ASP A 331 -3.72 20.75 -5.61
N ALA A 332 -4.73 21.00 -4.78
CA ALA A 332 -5.54 22.20 -4.87
C ALA A 332 -4.92 23.28 -3.98
N ASP A 333 -5.05 24.56 -4.37
CA ASP A 333 -4.68 25.67 -3.49
C ASP A 333 -5.49 25.60 -2.19
N LYS A 334 -4.88 26.03 -1.07
CA LYS A 334 -5.42 25.88 0.30
C LYS A 334 -6.85 26.41 0.50
N ASP A 335 -7.30 27.30 -0.38
CA ASP A 335 -8.59 27.99 -0.36
C ASP A 335 -9.62 27.43 -1.37
N ALA A 336 -9.34 26.29 -2.01
CA ALA A 336 -10.29 25.64 -2.90
C ALA A 336 -11.49 25.06 -2.12
N PRO A 337 -12.74 25.38 -2.51
CA PRO A 337 -13.92 24.84 -1.85
C PRO A 337 -14.05 23.33 -2.10
N GLY A 338 -14.15 22.56 -1.02
CA GLY A 338 -14.42 21.14 -1.05
C GLY A 338 -13.96 20.44 0.22
N GLU A 339 -14.48 19.23 0.43
CA GLU A 339 -14.15 18.43 1.61
C GLU A 339 -12.69 17.95 1.51
N ARG A 340 -11.91 18.22 2.57
CA ARG A 340 -10.50 17.86 2.63
C ARG A 340 -10.33 16.36 2.89
N ASN A 341 -9.35 15.79 2.21
CA ASN A 341 -9.00 14.39 2.39
C ASN A 341 -8.33 14.17 3.76
N SER A 342 -8.68 13.08 4.43
CA SER A 342 -8.09 12.69 5.71
C SER A 342 -7.83 11.18 5.75
N CYS A 343 -6.79 10.80 6.50
CA CYS A 343 -6.42 9.42 6.75
C CYS A 343 -6.55 9.15 8.25
N GLN A 344 -7.28 8.10 8.59
CA GLN A 344 -7.51 7.68 9.98
C GLN A 344 -7.11 6.23 10.14
N LEU A 345 -6.47 5.91 11.27
CA LEU A 345 -6.22 4.54 11.68
C LEU A 345 -7.48 4.03 12.40
N ILE A 346 -8.16 3.06 11.80
CA ILE A 346 -9.39 2.49 12.35
C ILE A 346 -9.06 1.40 13.38
N TRP A 347 -8.13 0.52 13.01
CA TRP A 347 -7.78 -0.63 13.82
C TRP A 347 -6.30 -0.96 13.69
N GLU A 348 -5.69 -1.30 14.81
CA GLU A 348 -4.32 -1.80 14.92
C GLU A 348 -4.33 -2.97 15.89
N GLY A 349 -3.80 -4.12 15.45
CA GLY A 349 -3.83 -5.33 16.25
C GLY A 349 -2.85 -6.39 15.78
N GLN A 350 -2.86 -7.52 16.47
CA GLN A 350 -2.06 -8.69 16.13
C GLN A 350 -2.96 -9.82 15.68
N VAL A 351 -2.55 -10.51 14.62
CA VAL A 351 -3.23 -11.68 14.05
C VAL A 351 -2.24 -12.83 13.99
N LYS A 352 -2.74 -14.06 14.13
CA LYS A 352 -1.92 -15.28 14.17
C LYS A 352 -1.15 -15.54 12.88
N ARG A 353 -1.72 -15.24 11.71
CA ARG A 353 -1.13 -15.49 10.39
C ARG A 353 -1.45 -14.36 9.41
N ARG A 354 -0.67 -14.28 8.33
CA ARG A 354 -0.96 -13.39 7.20
C ARG A 354 -2.13 -13.94 6.41
N ASN A 355 -3.12 -13.12 6.10
CA ASN A 355 -4.26 -13.54 5.28
C ASN A 355 -4.07 -13.15 3.81
N PHE A 356 -3.20 -12.17 3.53
CA PHE A 356 -2.83 -11.77 2.18
C PHE A 356 -1.44 -12.31 1.79
N ARG A 357 -1.30 -12.75 0.54
CA ARG A 357 -0.01 -13.24 -0.01
C ARG A 357 0.87 -12.10 -0.52
N ASP A 358 0.26 -11.17 -1.24
CA ASP A 358 0.91 -10.01 -1.85
C ASP A 358 0.20 -8.72 -1.44
N PHE A 359 0.77 -7.58 -1.83
CA PHE A 359 0.13 -6.28 -1.69
C PHE A 359 -0.58 -5.89 -2.99
N SER A 360 -1.90 -6.01 -3.03
CA SER A 360 -2.71 -5.78 -4.23
C SER A 360 -3.58 -4.53 -4.12
N VAL A 361 -3.95 -3.96 -5.27
CA VAL A 361 -4.90 -2.84 -5.35
C VAL A 361 -6.14 -3.33 -6.07
N VAL A 362 -7.29 -3.24 -5.41
CA VAL A 362 -8.57 -3.72 -5.93
C VAL A 362 -9.57 -2.58 -5.90
N THR A 363 -10.35 -2.43 -6.97
CA THR A 363 -11.42 -1.44 -7.06
C THR A 363 -12.76 -2.15 -6.91
N ALA A 364 -13.59 -1.69 -5.98
CA ALA A 364 -14.96 -2.15 -5.80
C ALA A 364 -15.92 -1.02 -6.17
N THR A 365 -16.91 -1.32 -7.01
CA THR A 365 -17.96 -0.35 -7.35
C THR A 365 -19.12 -0.39 -6.37
N ILE A 366 -19.35 -1.55 -5.76
CA ILE A 366 -20.45 -1.83 -4.82
C ILE A 366 -19.86 -2.26 -3.47
N GLU A 367 -20.48 -1.83 -2.38
CA GLU A 367 -20.05 -2.13 -1.01
C GLU A 367 -20.07 -3.63 -0.70
N LYS A 368 -21.09 -4.35 -1.19
CA LYS A 368 -21.17 -5.83 -1.10
C LYS A 368 -19.97 -6.50 -1.78
N GLN A 369 -19.57 -6.03 -2.96
CA GLN A 369 -18.39 -6.56 -3.65
C GLN A 369 -17.12 -6.34 -2.84
N ALA A 370 -16.99 -5.20 -2.16
CA ALA A 370 -15.86 -4.91 -1.29
C ALA A 370 -15.79 -5.88 -0.10
N ARG A 371 -16.94 -6.17 0.53
CA ARG A 371 -17.04 -7.15 1.61
C ARG A 371 -16.73 -8.56 1.12
N ASP A 372 -17.31 -9.01 0.01
CA ASP A 372 -17.10 -10.35 -0.55
C ASP A 372 -15.61 -10.59 -0.88
N LEU A 373 -14.88 -9.57 -1.34
CA LEU A 373 -13.44 -9.65 -1.60
C LEU A 373 -12.64 -9.91 -0.32
N LEU A 374 -13.00 -9.26 0.78
CA LEU A 374 -12.34 -9.45 2.09
C LEU A 374 -12.81 -10.73 2.78
N GLU A 375 -14.03 -11.18 2.52
CA GLU A 375 -14.56 -12.46 2.99
C GLU A 375 -13.80 -13.65 2.39
N LYS A 376 -13.39 -13.58 1.12
CA LYS A 376 -12.48 -14.58 0.51
C LYS A 376 -11.16 -14.74 1.27
N HIS A 377 -10.74 -13.70 1.99
CA HIS A 377 -9.55 -13.70 2.84
C HIS A 377 -9.88 -13.88 4.33
N ASN A 378 -11.13 -14.19 4.69
CA ASN A 378 -11.64 -14.30 6.06
C ASN A 378 -11.45 -13.03 6.92
N VAL A 379 -11.48 -11.86 6.30
CA VAL A 379 -11.26 -10.55 6.94
C VAL A 379 -12.36 -9.53 6.63
N ALA A 380 -13.59 -10.02 6.40
CA ALA A 380 -14.77 -9.18 6.17
C ALA A 380 -15.00 -8.14 7.28
N HIS A 381 -14.70 -8.49 8.53
CA HIS A 381 -14.83 -7.61 9.70
C HIS A 381 -14.02 -6.31 9.58
N TYR A 382 -12.90 -6.27 8.84
CA TYR A 382 -12.17 -5.02 8.63
C TYR A 382 -12.98 -4.01 7.81
N TRP A 383 -13.76 -4.49 6.84
CA TRP A 383 -14.68 -3.64 6.08
C TRP A 383 -15.82 -3.16 6.96
N ASP A 384 -16.41 -4.06 7.75
CA ASP A 384 -17.57 -3.75 8.58
C ASP A 384 -17.25 -2.69 9.64
N VAL A 385 -16.08 -2.79 10.27
CA VAL A 385 -15.60 -1.77 11.22
C VAL A 385 -15.30 -0.46 10.50
N ALA A 386 -14.64 -0.49 9.35
CA ALA A 386 -14.35 0.72 8.59
C ALA A 386 -15.63 1.44 8.15
N TYR A 387 -16.59 0.67 7.64
CA TYR A 387 -17.85 1.16 7.11
C TYR A 387 -18.76 1.67 8.23
N SER A 388 -18.95 0.94 9.32
CA SER A 388 -19.71 1.43 10.48
C SER A 388 -19.12 2.72 11.04
N THR A 389 -17.79 2.81 11.16
CA THR A 389 -17.10 4.03 11.61
C THR A 389 -17.31 5.20 10.65
N THR A 390 -17.46 4.96 9.35
CA THR A 390 -17.79 6.02 8.37
C THR A 390 -19.20 6.53 8.55
N VAL A 391 -20.18 5.62 8.65
CA VAL A 391 -21.59 6.00 8.83
C VAL A 391 -21.80 6.75 10.14
N LEU A 392 -21.09 6.37 11.20
CA LEU A 392 -21.14 7.07 12.49
C LEU A 392 -20.52 8.47 12.44
N LEU A 393 -19.37 8.63 11.78
CA LEU A 393 -18.70 9.94 11.66
C LEU A 393 -19.48 10.89 10.76
N ASP A 394 -20.01 10.42 9.63
CA ASP A 394 -20.85 11.23 8.74
C ASP A 394 -22.15 11.69 9.42
N GLY A 395 -22.60 10.99 10.47
CA GLY A 395 -23.75 11.36 11.29
C GLY A 395 -23.46 12.42 12.37
N GLN A 396 -22.20 12.67 12.72
CA GLN A 396 -21.80 13.64 13.76
C GLN A 396 -21.50 15.04 13.22
N ASP A 397 -21.30 15.20 11.90
CA ASP A 397 -20.95 16.47 11.26
C ASP A 397 -22.13 17.48 11.14
N ALA A 398 -23.20 17.30 11.93
CA ALA A 398 -24.40 18.14 11.92
C ALA A 398 -24.63 18.92 13.23
N THR A 399 -23.60 19.59 13.76
CA THR A 399 -23.80 20.74 14.65
C THR A 399 -22.83 21.86 14.30
N PRO A 400 -23.22 22.83 13.45
CA PRO A 400 -22.56 24.12 13.46
C PRO A 400 -22.90 24.82 14.79
N ILE A 401 -21.88 25.26 15.52
CA ILE A 401 -22.05 26.33 16.54
C ILE A 401 -22.21 27.65 15.79
#